data_AF-A0A6L7TXI7-F1
#
_entry.id   AF-A0A6L7TXI7-F1
#
_cell.length_a   1.000
_cell.length_b   1.000
_cell.length_c   1.000
_cell.angle_alpha   90.00
_cell.angle_beta   90.00
_cell.angle_gamma   90.00
#
_symmetry.space_group_name_H-M   'P 1'
#
loop_
_entity.id
_entity.type
_entity.pdbx_description
1 polymer ?
#
loop_
_entity_poly.entity_id
_entity_poly.type
_entity_poly.pdbx_seq_one_letter_code
_entity_poly.pdbx_strand_id
1 'polypeptide(L)'
;MVWQRAWTSTPPTAQTQGEIDSRRNRPAQLFEARFALKTTHKDLRLGEELAEACEVQMPLAQVCRDLYSQAMSRGWDEYDSSIVLTLQGERAGVQVRLERSET
;
A
#
# COMPACT_ATOMS: atom_id res chain seq x y z
N MET A 1 23.56 18.64 16.92
CA MET A 1 23.63 17.44 16.05
C MET A 1 23.32 16.21 16.90
N VAL A 2 22.08 15.75 16.94
CA VAL A 2 21.71 14.47 17.58
C VAL A 2 20.60 13.83 16.75
N TRP A 3 20.98 12.92 15.86
CA TRP A 3 20.09 12.01 15.13
C TRP A 3 20.79 10.66 14.99
N GLN A 4 20.96 9.90 16.08
CA GLN A 4 21.61 8.58 16.01
C GLN A 4 21.09 7.52 17.00
N ARG A 5 19.85 7.58 17.47
CA ARG A 5 19.31 6.51 18.32
C ARG A 5 17.85 6.19 18.00
N ALA A 6 17.61 5.29 17.03
CA ALA A 6 16.38 4.48 16.99
C ALA A 6 16.38 3.42 15.86
N TRP A 7 17.45 2.64 15.65
CA TRP A 7 17.38 1.47 14.76
C TRP A 7 18.30 0.36 15.28
N THR A 8 17.93 -0.24 16.41
CA THR A 8 18.48 -1.54 16.84
C THR A 8 17.33 -2.43 17.28
N SER A 9 16.55 -2.88 16.31
CA SER A 9 15.87 -4.16 16.43
C SER A 9 16.39 -5.05 15.29
N THR A 10 16.89 -6.22 15.67
CA THR A 10 17.34 -7.26 14.75
C THR A 10 16.26 -7.52 13.71
N PRO A 11 16.56 -7.54 12.40
CA PRO A 11 15.54 -7.85 11.41
C PRO A 11 15.05 -9.28 11.67
N PRO A 12 13.73 -9.54 11.73
CA PRO A 12 13.23 -10.89 11.87
C PRO A 12 13.70 -11.70 10.66
N THR A 13 14.30 -12.85 10.92
CA THR A 13 14.75 -13.82 9.93
C THR A 13 13.65 -14.02 8.89
N ALA A 14 14.01 -13.86 7.61
CA ALA A 14 13.12 -14.05 6.47
C ALA A 14 12.30 -15.33 6.66
N GLN A 15 11.02 -15.18 7.01
CA GLN A 15 10.11 -16.30 7.06
C GLN A 15 9.79 -16.67 5.62
N THR A 16 10.23 -17.87 5.26
CA THR A 16 10.00 -18.54 3.99
C THR A 16 8.55 -18.41 3.56
N GLN A 17 8.38 -17.98 2.31
CA GLN A 17 7.15 -18.02 1.53
C GLN A 17 6.37 -19.32 1.79
N GLY A 18 5.16 -19.23 2.34
CA GLY A 18 4.23 -20.36 2.34
C GLY A 18 3.61 -20.77 3.67
N GLU A 19 3.21 -19.84 4.54
CA GLU A 19 2.10 -20.14 5.47
C GLU A 19 1.47 -18.84 5.95
N ILE A 20 0.34 -18.48 5.33
CA ILE A 20 -0.51 -17.43 5.84
C ILE A 20 -1.09 -17.96 7.16
N ASP A 21 -0.60 -17.46 8.30
CA ASP A 21 -1.20 -17.69 9.61
C ASP A 21 -2.65 -17.15 9.60
N SER A 22 -3.56 -18.06 9.26
CA SER A 22 -4.98 -17.84 9.04
C SER A 22 -5.74 -17.43 10.31
N ARG A 23 -5.11 -17.50 11.50
CA ARG A 23 -5.76 -17.18 12.77
C ARG A 23 -5.46 -15.78 13.32
N ARG A 24 -4.37 -15.13 12.89
CA ARG A 24 -3.89 -13.90 13.54
C ARG A 24 -3.85 -12.66 12.65
N ASN A 25 -3.89 -12.80 11.32
CA ASN A 25 -3.72 -11.68 10.41
C ASN A 25 -4.63 -11.83 9.18
N ARG A 26 -5.92 -11.48 9.30
CA ARG A 26 -6.81 -11.42 8.13
C ARG A 26 -6.58 -10.08 7.42
N PRO A 27 -5.95 -10.03 6.22
CA PRO A 27 -5.79 -8.79 5.46
C PRO A 27 -7.14 -8.10 5.20
N ALA A 28 -8.24 -8.86 5.20
CA ALA A 28 -9.60 -8.35 5.08
C ALA A 28 -10.03 -7.36 6.19
N GLN A 29 -9.48 -7.44 7.40
CA GLN A 29 -9.78 -6.44 8.45
C GLN A 29 -8.90 -5.18 8.33
N LEU A 30 -7.65 -5.34 7.88
CA LEU A 30 -6.74 -4.20 7.72
C LEU A 30 -7.14 -3.31 6.55
N PHE A 31 -7.66 -3.92 5.48
CA PHE A 31 -7.98 -3.23 4.22
C PHE A 31 -9.45 -3.33 3.86
N GLU A 32 -10.32 -3.34 4.87
CA GLU A 32 -11.76 -3.15 4.66
C GLU A 32 -11.99 -1.83 3.91
N ALA A 33 -12.67 -1.90 2.76
CA ALA A 33 -12.77 -0.77 1.85
C ALA A 33 -13.62 0.36 2.43
N ARG A 34 -12.97 1.44 2.85
CA ARG A 34 -13.60 2.74 3.07
C ARG A 34 -13.54 3.58 1.79
N PHE A 35 -12.46 3.40 1.04
CA PHE A 35 -12.29 3.95 -0.30
C PHE A 35 -11.61 2.91 -1.20
N ALA A 36 -12.41 2.23 -2.03
CA ALA A 36 -11.92 1.11 -2.84
C ALA A 36 -10.80 1.53 -3.80
N LEU A 37 -9.83 0.64 -4.01
CA LEU A 37 -8.71 0.87 -4.91
C LEU A 37 -9.18 1.19 -6.34
N LYS A 38 -10.17 0.46 -6.86
CA LYS A 38 -10.76 0.75 -8.19
C LYS A 38 -11.32 2.17 -8.30
N THR A 39 -11.93 2.67 -7.22
CA THR A 39 -12.49 4.04 -7.19
C THR A 39 -11.37 5.06 -7.22
N THR A 40 -10.32 4.84 -6.42
CA THR A 40 -9.14 5.71 -6.35
C THR A 40 -8.41 5.75 -7.70
N HIS A 41 -8.25 4.61 -8.37
CA HIS A 41 -7.61 4.52 -9.69
C HIS A 41 -8.39 5.30 -10.74
N LYS A 42 -9.71 5.14 -10.77
CA LYS A 42 -10.61 5.89 -11.65
C LYS A 42 -10.52 7.40 -11.39
N ASP A 43 -10.56 7.84 -10.13
CA ASP A 43 -10.48 9.26 -9.79
C ASP A 43 -9.10 9.86 -10.13
N LEU A 44 -8.01 9.11 -9.93
CA LEU A 44 -6.66 9.54 -10.30
C LEU A 44 -6.55 9.75 -11.82
N ARG A 45 -7.10 8.83 -12.62
CA ARG A 45 -7.12 8.96 -14.08
C ARG A 45 -7.89 10.20 -14.53
N LEU A 46 -9.06 10.47 -13.94
CA LEU A 46 -9.82 11.69 -14.25
C LEU A 46 -9.03 12.96 -13.92
N GLY A 47 -8.26 12.95 -12.82
CA GLY A 47 -7.36 14.04 -12.46
C GLY A 47 -6.23 14.26 -13.46
N GLU A 48 -5.63 13.17 -13.96
CA GLU A 48 -4.60 13.24 -15.01
C GLU A 48 -5.16 13.76 -16.34
N GLU A 49 -6.34 13.29 -16.76
CA GLU A 49 -7.00 13.76 -17.98
C GLU A 49 -7.29 15.28 -17.90
N LEU A 50 -7.70 15.78 -16.73
CA LEU A 50 -7.85 17.22 -16.50
C LEU A 50 -6.51 17.97 -16.54
N ALA A 51 -5.47 17.41 -15.92
CA ALA A 51 -4.15 18.02 -15.91
C ALA A 51 -3.56 18.15 -17.31
N GLU A 52 -3.74 17.13 -18.15
CA GLU A 52 -3.38 17.16 -19.58
C GLU A 52 -4.12 18.28 -20.31
N ALA A 53 -5.44 18.41 -20.11
CA ALA A 53 -6.23 19.48 -20.71
C ALA A 53 -5.81 20.89 -20.27
N CYS A 54 -5.21 21.01 -19.08
CA CYS A 54 -4.67 22.27 -18.55
C CYS A 54 -3.17 22.43 -18.78
N GLU A 55 -2.51 21.54 -19.52
CA GLU A 55 -1.07 21.53 -19.78
C GLU A 55 -0.20 21.49 -18.49
N VAL A 56 -0.73 20.88 -17.41
CA VAL A 56 -0.06 20.75 -16.12
C VAL A 56 0.61 19.37 -16.01
N GLN A 57 1.92 19.36 -15.78
CA GLN A 57 2.67 18.12 -15.60
C GLN A 57 2.49 17.56 -14.19
N MET A 58 1.98 16.32 -14.09
CA MET A 58 1.78 15.60 -12.82
C MET A 58 2.57 14.27 -12.77
N PRO A 59 3.92 14.29 -12.77
CA PRO A 59 4.72 13.07 -12.86
C PRO A 59 4.48 12.09 -11.69
N LEU A 60 4.13 12.58 -10.50
CA LEU A 60 3.81 11.72 -9.37
C LEU A 60 2.46 11.01 -9.52
N ALA A 61 1.49 11.61 -10.23
CA ALA A 61 0.21 10.95 -10.52
C ALA A 61 0.43 9.71 -11.38
N GLN A 62 1.29 9.81 -12.40
CA GLN A 62 1.64 8.69 -13.26
C GLN A 62 2.26 7.54 -12.47
N VAL A 63 3.22 7.84 -11.58
CA VAL A 63 3.85 6.82 -10.71
C VAL A 63 2.80 6.16 -9.80
N CYS A 64 1.90 6.94 -9.20
CA CYS A 64 0.82 6.41 -8.38
C CYS A 64 -0.13 5.51 -9.20
N ARG A 65 -0.49 5.93 -10.42
CA ARG A 65 -1.36 5.15 -11.31
C ARG A 65 -0.75 3.80 -11.65
N ASP A 66 0.55 3.75 -11.95
CA ASP A 66 1.25 2.51 -12.26
C ASP A 66 1.27 1.55 -11.06
N LEU A 67 1.47 2.08 -9.84
CA LEU A 67 1.37 1.29 -8.60
C LEU A 67 -0.05 0.76 -8.36
N TYR A 68 -1.07 1.58 -8.61
CA TYR A 68 -2.46 1.17 -8.48
C TYR A 68 -2.82 0.09 -9.50
N SER A 69 -2.37 0.23 -10.76
CA SER A 69 -2.54 -0.80 -11.79
C SER A 69 -1.82 -2.11 -11.44
N GLN A 70 -0.61 -2.04 -10.86
CA GLN A 70 0.07 -3.22 -10.35
C GLN A 70 -0.71 -3.89 -9.21
N ALA A 71 -1.27 -3.13 -8.27
CA ALA A 71 -2.11 -3.67 -7.21
C ALA A 71 -3.41 -4.30 -7.75
N MET A 72 -4.09 -3.63 -8.69
CA MET A 72 -5.29 -4.17 -9.36
C MET A 72 -5.00 -5.45 -10.14
N SER A 73 -3.83 -5.57 -10.79
CA SER A 73 -3.43 -6.82 -11.48
C SER A 73 -3.30 -8.03 -10.55
N ARG A 74 -3.25 -7.80 -9.23
CA ARG A 74 -3.22 -8.84 -8.19
C ARG A 74 -4.62 -9.14 -7.62
N GLY A 75 -5.67 -8.56 -8.20
CA GLY A 75 -7.06 -8.71 -7.76
C GLY A 75 -7.38 -7.95 -6.48
N TRP A 76 -6.71 -6.82 -6.23
CA TRP A 76 -6.90 -6.03 -5.00
C TRP A 76 -7.92 -4.88 -5.14
N ASP A 77 -8.70 -4.89 -6.22
CA ASP A 77 -9.59 -3.83 -6.67
C ASP A 77 -10.63 -3.40 -5.62
N GLU A 78 -11.14 -4.37 -4.87
CA GLU A 78 -12.22 -4.21 -3.87
C GLU A 78 -11.70 -3.94 -2.46
N TYR A 79 -10.39 -3.93 -2.23
CA TYR A 79 -9.81 -3.53 -0.94
C TYR A 79 -9.68 -2.01 -0.85
N ASP A 80 -9.48 -1.50 0.37
CA ASP A 80 -9.13 -0.10 0.57
C ASP A 80 -7.88 0.28 -0.23
N SER A 81 -7.87 1.50 -0.79
CA SER A 81 -6.76 2.04 -1.59
C SER A 81 -5.39 1.94 -0.92
N SER A 82 -5.34 1.98 0.41
CA SER A 82 -4.12 1.81 1.20
C SER A 82 -3.46 0.43 1.02
N ILE A 83 -4.16 -0.58 0.48
CA ILE A 83 -3.61 -1.91 0.14
C ILE A 83 -2.37 -1.81 -0.75
N VAL A 84 -2.27 -0.77 -1.58
CA VAL A 84 -1.13 -0.48 -2.46
C VAL A 84 0.18 -0.38 -1.69
N LEU A 85 0.16 0.04 -0.43
CA LEU A 85 1.35 0.12 0.42
C LEU A 85 1.97 -1.26 0.69
N THR A 86 1.20 -2.34 0.55
CA THR A 86 1.69 -3.72 0.62
C THR A 86 2.77 -3.99 -0.43
N LEU A 87 2.71 -3.35 -1.61
CA LEU A 87 3.76 -3.45 -2.63
C LEU A 87 5.12 -2.99 -2.11
N GLN A 88 5.15 -1.97 -1.25
CA GLN A 88 6.38 -1.47 -0.65
C GLN A 88 6.83 -2.38 0.50
N GLY A 89 5.88 -2.92 1.28
CA GLY A 89 6.18 -3.94 2.28
C GLY A 89 6.89 -5.14 1.67
N GLU A 90 6.39 -5.67 0.56
CA GLU A 90 7.02 -6.77 -0.18
C GLU A 90 8.44 -6.44 -0.64
N ARG A 91 8.65 -5.26 -1.23
CA ARG A 91 9.98 -4.81 -1.68
C ARG A 91 10.97 -4.66 -0.53
N ALA A 92 10.49 -4.21 0.61
CA ALA A 92 11.29 -4.03 1.82
C ALA A 92 11.40 -5.30 2.68
N GLY A 93 10.71 -6.39 2.33
CA GLY A 93 10.66 -7.60 3.14
C GLY A 93 9.98 -7.41 4.51
N VAL A 94 9.07 -6.43 4.62
CA VAL A 94 8.36 -6.10 5.86
C VAL A 94 6.85 -6.23 5.69
N GLN A 95 6.15 -6.47 6.79
CA GLN A 95 4.69 -6.57 6.82
C GLN A 95 4.10 -5.48 7.71
N VAL A 96 3.15 -4.71 7.16
CA VAL A 96 2.37 -3.73 7.93
C VAL A 96 1.43 -4.46 8.88
N ARG A 97 1.39 -4.02 10.14
CA ARG A 97 0.56 -4.58 11.20
C ARG A 97 -0.07 -3.45 11.99
N LEU A 98 -1.31 -3.66 12.44
CA LEU A 98 -1.90 -2.77 13.43
C LEU A 98 -1.35 -3.17 14.80
N GLU A 99 -0.73 -2.23 15.48
CA GLU A 99 -0.45 -2.37 16.90
C GLU A 99 -1.76 -2.17 17.65
N ARG A 100 -2.14 -3.14 18.49
CA ARG A 100 -3.26 -2.95 19.40
C ARG A 100 -2.73 -2.10 20.56
N SER A 101 -3.01 -0.80 20.57
CA SER A 101 -2.79 -0.02 21.79
C SER A 101 -3.73 -0.57 22.86
N GLU A 102 -3.18 -1.14 23.92
CA GLU A 102 -3.94 -1.53 25.10
C GLU A 102 -4.49 -0.25 25.75
N THR A 103 -5.82 -0.18 25.88
CA THR A 103 -6.53 0.83 26.68
C THR A 103 -7.08 0.14 27.91
#